data_AF-A0A3D2GYY6-F1
#
_entry.id   AF-A0A3D2GYY6-F1
#
_cell.length_a   1.000
_cell.length_b   1.000
_cell.length_c   1.000
_cell.angle_alpha   90.00
_cell.angle_beta   90.00
_cell.angle_gamma   90.00
#
_symmetry.space_group_name_H-M   'P 1'
#
loop_
_entity.id
_entity.type
_entity.pdbx_description
1 polymer ?
#
loop_
_entity_poly.entity_id
_entity_poly.type
_entity_poly.pdbx_seq_one_letter_code
_entity_poly.pdbx_strand_id
1 'polypeptide(L)'
;MDTALSVAALVVSSFSAGFTLYTFIWTKVRDRKQATLEAYNRLQEQVLDHLNVYMPKQIAEIAKNTRSEEYKQISAYVARIEHFCVGVNQKIYDRNVVYELAQGYLDGTIKSRIEPMIEKKNRFGHDYYANIHQFYDWMEKKRKENE
;
A
#
# COMPACT_ATOMS: atom_id res chain seq x y z
N MET A 1 54.00 12.23 19.28
CA MET A 1 52.93 13.23 19.05
C MET A 1 52.13 12.88 17.80
N ASP A 2 52.81 12.54 16.69
CA ASP A 2 52.17 12.18 15.40
C ASP A 2 51.28 10.94 15.44
N THR A 3 51.63 9.92 16.22
CA THR A 3 50.81 8.71 16.40
C THR A 3 49.51 9.00 17.15
N ALA A 4 49.54 9.86 18.18
CA ALA A 4 48.34 10.23 18.93
C ALA A 4 47.37 11.07 18.07
N LEU A 5 47.92 11.99 17.25
CA LEU A 5 47.13 12.78 16.32
C LEU A 5 46.50 11.91 15.21
N SER A 6 47.27 10.94 14.69
CA SER A 6 46.79 9.99 13.68
C SER A 6 45.68 9.08 14.22
N VAL A 7 45.85 8.56 15.44
CA VAL A 7 44.82 7.75 16.12
C VAL A 7 43.55 8.58 16.37
N ALA A 8 43.69 9.82 16.84
CA ALA A 8 42.55 10.71 17.04
C ALA A 8 41.80 11.01 15.72
N ALA A 9 42.54 11.29 14.64
CA ALA A 9 41.95 11.49 13.31
C ALA A 9 41.20 10.25 12.81
N LEU A 10 41.77 9.05 13.04
CA LEU A 10 41.16 7.78 12.67
C LEU A 10 39.84 7.57 13.42
N VAL A 11 39.83 7.82 14.73
CA VAL A 11 38.62 7.75 15.56
C VAL A 11 37.54 8.73 15.06
N VAL A 12 37.89 9.99 14.83
CA VAL A 12 36.92 10.99 14.33
C VAL A 12 36.37 10.60 12.95
N SER A 13 37.21 10.07 12.06
CA SER A 13 36.78 9.61 10.74
C SER A 13 35.82 8.42 10.83
N SER A 14 36.07 7.46 11.73
CA SER A 14 35.19 6.32 11.96
C SER A 14 33.84 6.75 12.56
N PHE A 15 33.84 7.71 13.49
CA PHE A 15 32.60 8.28 14.04
C PHE A 15 31.79 9.00 12.97
N SER A 16 32.44 9.80 12.11
CA SER A 16 31.76 10.52 11.02
C SER A 16 31.17 9.56 9.99
N ALA A 17 31.91 8.52 9.61
CA ALA A 17 31.42 7.48 8.71
C ALA A 17 30.23 6.72 9.30
N GLY A 18 30.30 6.36 10.59
CA GLY A 18 29.21 5.71 11.31
C GLY A 18 27.95 6.58 11.40
N PHE A 19 28.13 7.88 11.71
CA PHE A 19 27.03 8.85 11.75
C PHE A 19 26.39 9.03 10.38
N THR A 20 27.18 9.09 9.31
CA THR A 20 26.69 9.21 7.94
C THR A 20 25.89 7.97 7.51
N LEU A 21 26.37 6.77 7.84
CA LEU A 21 25.63 5.55 7.55
C LEU A 21 24.31 5.48 8.32
N TYR A 22 24.33 5.89 9.60
CA TYR A 22 23.13 5.95 10.43
C TYR A 22 22.08 6.91 9.85
N THR A 23 22.48 8.15 9.51
CA THR A 23 21.55 9.13 8.95
C THR A 23 21.03 8.69 7.58
N PHE A 24 21.85 8.05 6.75
CA PHE A 24 21.41 7.50 5.47
C PHE A 24 20.31 6.44 5.62
N ILE A 25 20.50 5.48 6.54
CA ILE A 25 19.49 4.43 6.82
C ILE A 25 18.21 5.07 7.38
N TRP A 26 18.36 5.99 8.33
CA TRP A 26 17.21 6.68 8.95
C TRP A 26 16.40 7.49 7.94
N THR A 27 17.07 8.26 7.08
CA THR A 27 16.45 9.03 6.00
C THR A 27 15.70 8.11 5.03
N LYS A 28 16.29 6.99 4.62
CA LYS A 28 15.62 6.03 3.71
C LYS A 28 14.34 5.45 4.32
N VAL A 29 14.34 5.16 5.63
CA VAL A 29 13.14 4.69 6.33
C VAL A 29 12.09 5.79 6.39
N ARG A 30 12.48 7.02 6.75
CA ARG A 30 11.58 8.17 6.80
C ARG A 30 10.94 8.47 5.45
N ASP A 31 11.74 8.50 4.39
CA ASP A 31 11.30 8.79 3.02
C ASP A 31 10.31 7.72 2.54
N ARG A 32 10.56 6.45 2.86
CA ARG A 32 9.63 5.35 2.54
C ARG A 32 8.29 5.51 3.26
N LYS A 33 8.31 5.86 4.54
CA LYS A 33 7.07 6.12 5.32
C LYS A 33 6.30 7.30 4.75
N GLN A 34 6.99 8.40 4.41
CA GLN A 34 6.37 9.56 3.81
C GLN A 34 5.74 9.24 2.44
N ALA A 35 6.47 8.54 1.56
CA ALA A 35 5.95 8.10 0.27
C ALA A 35 4.72 7.20 0.41
N THR A 36 4.67 6.39 1.48
CA THR A 36 3.51 5.54 1.79
C THR A 36 2.29 6.38 2.18
N LEU A 37 2.47 7.39 3.04
CA LEU A 37 1.39 8.31 3.43
C LEU A 37 0.86 9.07 2.21
N GLU A 38 1.75 9.60 1.38
CA GLU A 38 1.37 10.34 0.16
C GLU A 38 0.63 9.42 -0.83
N ALA A 39 1.10 8.19 -1.03
CA ALA A 39 0.44 7.22 -1.91
C ALA A 39 -0.95 6.83 -1.38
N TYR A 40 -1.10 6.66 -0.06
CA TYR A 40 -2.37 6.34 0.56
C TYR A 40 -3.35 7.52 0.47
N ASN A 41 -2.91 8.75 0.74
CA ASN A 41 -3.75 9.95 0.59
C ASN A 41 -4.25 10.10 -0.85
N ARG A 42 -3.37 9.88 -1.84
CA ARG A 42 -3.78 9.88 -3.25
C ARG A 42 -4.78 8.76 -3.56
N LEU A 43 -4.60 7.56 -3.01
CA LEU A 43 -5.57 6.48 -3.15
C LEU A 43 -6.92 6.88 -2.54
N GLN A 44 -6.91 7.50 -1.38
CA GLN A 44 -8.12 7.94 -0.69
C GLN A 44 -8.89 8.96 -1.53
N GLU A 45 -8.25 10.07 -1.90
CA GLU A 45 -8.86 11.15 -2.68
C GLU A 45 -9.37 10.65 -4.05
N GLN A 46 -8.56 9.86 -4.76
CA GLN A 46 -8.86 9.49 -6.15
C GLN A 46 -9.77 8.28 -6.28
N VAL A 47 -9.85 7.44 -5.25
CA VAL A 47 -10.50 6.14 -5.34
C VAL A 47 -11.45 5.90 -4.18
N LEU A 48 -10.96 5.92 -2.94
CA LEU A 48 -11.76 5.47 -1.80
C LEU A 48 -12.94 6.41 -1.52
N ASP A 49 -12.72 7.72 -1.59
CA ASP A 49 -13.77 8.72 -1.41
C ASP A 49 -14.86 8.61 -2.49
N HIS A 50 -14.46 8.31 -3.72
CA HIS A 50 -15.38 8.09 -4.84
C HIS A 50 -16.13 6.76 -4.72
N LEU A 51 -15.46 5.70 -4.26
CA LEU A 51 -16.08 4.39 -4.02
C LEU A 51 -17.03 4.41 -2.82
N ASN A 52 -16.79 5.27 -1.83
CA ASN A 52 -17.66 5.40 -0.65
C ASN A 52 -19.08 5.84 -0.99
N VAL A 53 -19.26 6.59 -2.09
CA VAL A 53 -20.56 7.02 -2.59
C VAL A 53 -21.44 5.85 -3.03
N TYR A 54 -20.84 4.74 -3.48
CA TYR A 54 -21.56 3.59 -4.02
C TYR A 54 -21.77 2.50 -2.99
N MET A 55 -23.02 2.14 -2.73
CA MET A 55 -23.35 1.00 -1.89
C MET A 55 -22.93 -0.32 -2.57
N PRO A 56 -22.56 -1.38 -1.82
CA PRO A 56 -22.19 -2.68 -2.38
C PRO A 56 -23.21 -3.24 -3.38
N LYS A 57 -24.52 -3.07 -3.10
CA LYS A 57 -25.61 -3.51 -3.99
C LYS A 57 -25.62 -2.74 -5.32
N GLN A 58 -25.33 -1.44 -5.30
CA GLN A 58 -25.24 -0.63 -6.52
C GLN A 58 -24.05 -1.04 -7.36
N ILE A 59 -22.90 -1.32 -6.74
CA ILE A 59 -21.72 -1.83 -7.46
C ILE A 59 -22.03 -3.18 -8.09
N ALA A 60 -22.74 -4.08 -7.40
CA ALA A 60 -23.16 -5.37 -7.94
C ALA A 60 -24.12 -5.21 -9.14
N GLU A 61 -25.00 -4.20 -9.14
CA GLU A 61 -25.87 -3.89 -10.28
C GLU A 61 -25.09 -3.28 -11.45
N ILE A 62 -24.22 -2.31 -11.19
CA ILE A 62 -23.35 -1.72 -12.22
C ILE A 62 -22.43 -2.78 -12.82
N ALA A 63 -21.92 -3.70 -11.99
CA ALA A 63 -21.14 -4.84 -12.42
C ALA A 63 -21.87 -5.66 -13.48
N LYS A 64 -23.21 -5.75 -13.46
CA LYS A 64 -23.98 -6.50 -14.48
C LYS A 64 -23.86 -5.87 -15.87
N ASN A 65 -23.81 -4.54 -15.97
CA ASN A 65 -23.73 -3.81 -17.24
C ASN A 65 -22.29 -3.38 -17.56
N THR A 66 -21.52 -4.25 -18.21
CA THR A 66 -20.10 -4.00 -18.53
C THR A 66 -19.85 -2.89 -19.54
N ARG A 67 -20.89 -2.41 -20.23
CA ARG A 67 -20.79 -1.33 -21.23
C ARG A 67 -21.09 0.05 -20.64
N SER A 68 -21.59 0.14 -19.40
CA SER A 68 -21.87 1.42 -18.78
C SER A 68 -20.57 2.17 -18.48
N GLU A 69 -20.64 3.50 -18.51
CA GLU A 69 -19.50 4.33 -18.17
C GLU A 69 -19.12 4.20 -16.69
N GLU A 70 -20.12 4.01 -15.83
CA GLU A 70 -19.96 3.73 -14.40
C GLU A 70 -19.17 2.44 -14.16
N TYR A 71 -19.43 1.39 -14.94
CA TYR A 71 -18.65 0.15 -14.85
C TYR A 71 -17.17 0.39 -15.16
N LYS A 72 -16.87 1.17 -16.21
CA LYS A 72 -15.48 1.50 -16.57
C LYS A 72 -14.80 2.31 -15.47
N GLN A 73 -15.51 3.27 -14.88
CA GLN A 73 -14.99 4.08 -13.77
C GLN A 73 -14.69 3.22 -12.54
N ILE A 74 -15.63 2.40 -12.08
CA ILE A 74 -15.41 1.49 -10.94
C ILE A 74 -14.30 0.49 -11.25
N SER A 75 -14.26 -0.03 -12.48
CA SER A 75 -13.17 -0.90 -12.95
C SER A 75 -11.80 -0.20 -12.86
N ALA A 76 -11.72 1.08 -13.21
CA ALA A 76 -10.49 1.87 -13.10
C ALA A 76 -10.10 2.11 -11.64
N TYR A 77 -11.07 2.32 -10.75
CA TYR A 77 -10.86 2.41 -9.30
C TYR A 77 -10.26 1.12 -8.74
N VAL A 78 -10.83 -0.04 -9.07
CA VAL A 78 -10.28 -1.34 -8.63
C VAL A 78 -8.86 -1.56 -9.18
N ALA A 79 -8.58 -1.16 -10.43
CA ALA A 79 -7.23 -1.24 -10.99
C ALA A 79 -6.22 -0.33 -10.25
N ARG A 80 -6.64 0.84 -9.77
CA ARG A 80 -5.78 1.72 -8.96
C ARG A 80 -5.51 1.14 -7.58
N ILE A 81 -6.49 0.46 -6.97
CA ILE A 81 -6.30 -0.29 -5.72
C ILE A 81 -5.27 -1.41 -5.95
N GLU A 82 -5.40 -2.18 -7.04
CA GLU A 82 -4.43 -3.22 -7.41
C GLU A 82 -3.01 -2.65 -7.55
N HIS A 83 -2.87 -1.52 -8.25
CA HIS A 83 -1.59 -0.84 -8.40
C HIS A 83 -0.99 -0.40 -7.06
N PHE A 84 -1.82 0.09 -6.14
CA PHE A 84 -1.36 0.39 -4.78
C PHE A 84 -0.90 -0.88 -4.06
N CYS A 85 -1.68 -1.96 -4.11
CA CYS A 85 -1.34 -3.25 -3.51
C CYS A 85 -0.03 -3.84 -4.06
N VAL A 86 0.25 -3.67 -5.36
CA VAL A 86 1.56 -4.02 -5.96
C VAL A 86 2.71 -3.30 -5.24
N GLY A 87 2.57 -1.99 -5.00
CA GLY A 87 3.60 -1.21 -4.28
C GLY A 87 3.82 -1.68 -2.83
N VAL A 88 2.75 -2.11 -2.16
CA VAL A 88 2.83 -2.70 -0.80
C VAL A 88 3.51 -4.07 -0.83
N ASN A 89 3.11 -4.94 -1.77
CA ASN A 89 3.65 -6.29 -1.91
C ASN A 89 5.13 -6.28 -2.33
N GLN A 90 5.54 -5.36 -3.20
CA GLN A 90 6.93 -5.19 -3.62
C GLN A 90 7.82 -4.49 -2.58
N LYS A 91 7.27 -4.13 -1.41
CA LYS A 91 7.99 -3.42 -0.32
C LYS A 91 8.49 -2.03 -0.74
N ILE A 92 7.90 -1.44 -1.78
CA ILE A 92 8.11 -0.03 -2.14
C ILE A 92 7.50 0.83 -1.03
N TYR A 93 6.28 0.50 -0.60
CA TYR A 93 5.61 1.13 0.54
C TYR A 93 5.88 0.40 1.85
N ASP A 94 5.85 1.14 2.95
CA ASP A 94 5.99 0.62 4.31
C ASP A 94 4.69 -0.07 4.73
N ARG A 95 4.73 -1.41 4.79
CA ARG A 95 3.55 -2.22 5.11
C ARG A 95 2.98 -1.90 6.49
N ASN A 96 3.81 -1.60 7.49
CA ASN A 96 3.30 -1.30 8.83
C ASN A 96 2.52 0.01 8.82
N VAL A 97 3.03 1.04 8.12
CA VAL A 97 2.29 2.29 7.94
C VAL A 97 0.98 2.07 7.20
N VAL A 98 0.96 1.23 6.15
CA VAL A 98 -0.29 0.88 5.46
C VAL A 98 -1.27 0.18 6.40
N TYR A 99 -0.81 -0.78 7.21
CA TYR A 99 -1.67 -1.47 8.17
C TYR A 99 -2.33 -0.48 9.13
N GLU A 100 -1.56 0.43 9.73
CA GLU A 100 -2.09 1.45 10.65
C GLU A 100 -3.14 2.36 10.00
N LEU A 101 -2.94 2.74 8.73
CA LEU A 101 -3.86 3.60 8.00
C LEU A 101 -5.12 2.88 7.50
N ALA A 102 -4.99 1.61 7.14
CA ALA A 102 -5.97 0.90 6.31
C ALA A 102 -6.75 -0.19 7.05
N GLN A 103 -6.28 -0.66 8.22
CA GLN A 103 -6.92 -1.72 8.99
C GLN A 103 -8.39 -1.39 9.32
N GLY A 104 -9.28 -2.34 9.13
CA GLY A 104 -10.73 -2.21 9.28
C GLY A 104 -11.43 -1.54 8.09
N TYR A 105 -10.74 -0.66 7.36
CA TYR A 105 -11.32 0.08 6.24
C TYR A 105 -11.11 -0.61 4.89
N LEU A 106 -9.86 -0.89 4.50
CA LEU A 106 -9.55 -1.53 3.21
C LEU A 106 -9.92 -3.02 3.19
N ASP A 107 -9.63 -3.75 4.26
CA ASP A 107 -9.86 -5.19 4.42
C ASP A 107 -11.31 -5.55 4.80
N GLY A 108 -12.11 -4.55 5.18
CA GLY A 108 -13.54 -4.71 5.50
C GLY A 108 -14.45 -3.99 4.50
N THR A 109 -14.60 -2.68 4.69
CA THR A 109 -15.60 -1.86 3.97
C THR A 109 -15.34 -1.84 2.47
N ILE A 110 -14.09 -1.60 2.04
CA ILE A 110 -13.75 -1.54 0.62
C ILE A 110 -13.73 -2.93 -0.01
N LYS A 111 -13.20 -3.94 0.69
CA LYS A 111 -13.23 -5.33 0.24
C LYS A 111 -14.63 -5.76 -0.21
N SER A 112 -15.62 -5.63 0.68
CA SER A 112 -17.01 -6.02 0.39
C SER A 112 -17.65 -5.27 -0.79
N ARG A 113 -17.16 -4.06 -1.11
CA ARG A 113 -17.65 -3.22 -2.22
C ARG A 113 -17.03 -3.62 -3.55
N ILE A 114 -15.75 -3.99 -3.57
CA ILE A 114 -15.03 -4.30 -4.81
C ILE A 114 -15.12 -5.78 -5.20
N GLU A 115 -15.45 -6.67 -4.26
CA GLU A 115 -15.55 -8.12 -4.48
C GLU A 115 -16.44 -8.50 -5.69
N PRO A 116 -17.65 -7.92 -5.88
CA PRO A 116 -18.49 -8.23 -7.04
C PRO A 116 -17.85 -7.88 -8.39
N MET A 117 -16.95 -6.88 -8.41
CA MET A 117 -16.21 -6.47 -9.61
C MET A 117 -15.04 -7.41 -9.90
N ILE A 118 -14.32 -7.82 -8.85
CA ILE A 118 -13.19 -8.76 -8.95
C ILE A 118 -13.69 -10.13 -9.41
N GLU A 119 -14.72 -10.68 -8.77
CA GLU A 119 -15.31 -11.96 -9.13
C GLU A 119 -15.77 -12.02 -10.58
N LYS A 120 -16.36 -10.93 -11.10
CA LYS A 120 -16.83 -10.90 -12.48
C LYS A 120 -15.68 -10.91 -13.50
N LYS A 121 -14.55 -10.29 -13.17
CA LYS A 121 -13.37 -10.22 -14.06
C LYS A 121 -12.50 -11.48 -13.98
N ASN A 122 -12.45 -12.12 -12.83
CA ASN A 122 -11.71 -13.37 -12.63
C ASN A 122 -12.38 -14.60 -13.28
N ARG A 123 -13.56 -14.45 -13.89
CA ARG A 123 -14.24 -15.52 -14.68
C ARG A 123 -13.46 -16.00 -15.91
N PHE A 124 -12.42 -15.30 -16.34
CA PHE A 124 -11.61 -15.66 -17.53
C PHE A 124 -10.30 -16.40 -17.19
N GLY A 125 -10.18 -17.00 -16.00
CA GLY A 125 -9.08 -17.91 -15.65
C GLY A 125 -7.74 -17.24 -15.34
N HIS A 126 -7.67 -15.91 -15.40
CA HIS A 126 -6.51 -15.13 -14.98
C HIS A 126 -6.91 -14.25 -13.80
N ASP A 127 -6.19 -14.34 -12.68
CA ASP A 127 -6.39 -13.45 -11.54
C ASP A 127 -5.69 -12.11 -11.82
N TYR A 128 -6.47 -11.13 -12.28
CA TYR A 128 -5.98 -9.78 -12.55
C TYR A 128 -5.80 -8.96 -11.26
N TYR A 129 -6.25 -9.48 -10.13
CA TYR A 129 -6.30 -8.80 -8.83
C TYR A 129 -5.60 -9.60 -7.73
N ALA A 130 -4.60 -10.39 -8.11
CA ALA A 130 -3.85 -11.23 -7.20
C ALA A 130 -3.14 -10.43 -6.10
N ASN A 131 -2.72 -9.19 -6.36
CA ASN A 131 -2.06 -8.38 -5.33
C ASN A 131 -3.05 -7.89 -4.29
N ILE A 132 -4.29 -7.57 -4.66
CA ILE A 132 -5.37 -7.28 -3.73
C ILE A 132 -5.62 -8.50 -2.81
N HIS A 133 -5.74 -9.71 -3.38
CA HIS A 133 -5.93 -10.92 -2.57
C HIS A 133 -4.77 -11.13 -1.58
N GLN A 134 -3.53 -11.07 -2.09
CA GLN A 134 -2.34 -11.20 -1.25
C GLN A 134 -2.27 -10.12 -0.16
N PHE A 135 -2.68 -8.89 -0.47
CA PHE A 135 -2.75 -7.80 0.48
C PHE A 135 -3.76 -8.09 1.59
N TYR A 136 -4.96 -8.56 1.24
CA TYR A 136 -5.99 -8.92 2.22
C TYR A 136 -5.58 -10.10 3.11
N ASP A 137 -5.01 -11.16 2.53
CA ASP A 137 -4.51 -12.30 3.31
C ASP A 137 -3.44 -11.86 4.32
N TRP A 138 -2.55 -10.96 3.90
CA TRP A 138 -1.55 -10.39 4.78
C TRP A 138 -2.15 -9.51 5.88
N MET A 139 -3.13 -8.66 5.58
CA MET A 139 -3.85 -7.84 6.57
C MET A 139 -4.55 -8.72 7.61
N GLU A 140 -5.24 -9.77 7.18
CA GLU A 140 -5.94 -10.69 8.08
C GLU A 140 -4.96 -11.44 8.99
N LYS A 141 -3.84 -11.92 8.44
CA LYS A 141 -2.79 -12.56 9.24
C LYS A 141 -2.22 -11.58 10.26
N LYS A 142 -1.97 -10.34 9.87
CA LYS A 142 -1.42 -9.31 10.76
C LYS A 142 -2.39 -8.96 11.89
N ARG A 143 -3.70 -8.91 11.61
CA ARG A 143 -4.73 -8.72 12.63
C ARG A 143 -4.74 -9.84 13.66
N LYS A 144 -4.69 -11.11 13.23
CA LYS A 144 -4.62 -12.28 14.13
C LYS A 144 -3.36 -12.34 14.98
N GLU A 145 -2.24 -11.78 14.51
CA GLU A 145 -0.99 -11.68 15.30
C GLU A 145 -1.08 -10.63 16.41
N ASN A 146 -2.01 -9.67 16.32
CA ASN A 146 -2.16 -8.55 17.23
C ASN A 146 -3.35 -8.71 18.20
N GLU A 147 -4.18 -9.75 18.03
CA GLU A 147 -5.28 -10.17 18.92
C GLU A 147 -4.78 -11.16 19.97
#